data_AF-A0A7T3UWB3-F1
#
_entry.id   AF-A0A7T3UWB3-F1
#
_cell.length_a   1.000
_cell.length_b   1.000
_cell.length_c   1.000
_cell.angle_alpha   90.00
_cell.angle_beta   90.00
_cell.angle_gamma   90.00
#
_symmetry.space_group_name_H-M   'P 1'
#
loop_
_entity.id
_entity.type
_entity.pdbx_description
1 polymer ?
#
loop_
_entity_poly.entity_id
_entity_poly.type
_entity_poly.pdbx_seq_one_letter_code
_entity_poly.pdbx_strand_id
1 'polypeptide(L)' 'QTIAGEHGLDADGNFAGESDLQLERMNVYFNEASGNRYVPRAVLVDLEPGTMDAVRAGPFGKLFRP' A
#
# COMPACT_ATOMS: atom_id res chain seq x y z
N GLN A 1 -5.84 -1.30 -4.71
CA GLN A 1 -5.28 -2.42 -5.47
C GLN A 1 -4.67 -1.96 -6.80
N THR A 2 -5.44 -1.27 -7.65
CA THR A 2 -5.01 -0.83 -8.99
C THR A 2 -3.72 0.00 -9.00
N ILE A 3 -3.67 1.08 -8.21
CA ILE A 3 -2.49 1.97 -8.16
C ILE A 3 -1.24 1.26 -7.61
N ALA A 4 -1.40 0.38 -6.61
CA ALA A 4 -0.28 -0.40 -6.07
C ALA A 4 0.29 -1.37 -7.13
N GLY A 5 -0.59 -2.05 -7.89
CA GLY A 5 -0.17 -2.95 -8.96
C GLY A 5 0.49 -2.25 -10.15
N GLU A 6 -0.01 -1.07 -10.55
CA GLU A 6 0.63 -0.25 -11.60
C GLU A 6 2.07 0.14 -11.22
N HIS A 7 2.26 0.44 -9.93
CA HIS A 7 3.54 0.78 -9.33
C HIS A 7 4.38 -0.44 -8.92
N GLY A 8 3.97 -1.67 -9.27
CA GLY A 8 4.74 -2.88 -8.99
C GLY A 8 4.86 -3.22 -7.51
N LEU A 9 3.95 -2.75 -6.67
CA LEU A 9 3.93 -3.05 -5.23
C LEU A 9 3.13 -4.33 -4.96
N ASP A 10 3.69 -5.21 -4.16
CA ASP A 10 3.00 -6.38 -3.64
C ASP A 10 1.99 -6.01 -2.53
N ALA A 11 1.28 -7.01 -2.01
CA ALA A 11 0.27 -6.79 -0.98
C ALA A 11 0.84 -6.44 0.42
N ASP A 12 2.16 -6.61 0.61
CA ASP A 12 2.90 -6.25 1.81
C ASP A 12 3.55 -4.85 1.71
N GLY A 13 3.55 -4.26 0.51
CA GLY A 13 4.13 -2.97 0.17
C GLY A 13 5.57 -3.03 -0.32
N ASN A 14 6.12 -4.20 -0.65
CA ASN A 14 7.45 -4.29 -1.23
C ASN A 14 7.38 -4.05 -2.74
N PHE A 15 8.42 -3.40 -3.27
CA PHE A 15 8.56 -3.24 -4.71
C PHE A 15 9.01 -4.56 -5.36
N ALA A 16 8.18 -5.08 -6.25
CA ALA A 16 8.40 -6.27 -7.07
C ALA A 16 8.24 -5.95 -8.57
N GLY A 17 8.38 -4.67 -8.94
CA GLY A 17 8.31 -4.21 -10.32
C GLY A 17 9.55 -4.55 -11.15
N GLU A 18 9.41 -4.50 -12.46
CA GLU A 18 10.45 -4.84 -13.44
C GLU A 18 11.01 -3.60 -14.17
N SER A 19 10.43 -2.42 -13.94
CA SER A 19 10.78 -1.19 -14.66
C SER A 19 10.87 0.03 -13.76
N ASP A 20 11.88 0.88 -14.01
CA ASP A 20 12.08 2.15 -13.32
C ASP A 20 10.91 3.13 -13.50
N LEU A 21 10.12 2.97 -14.57
CA LEU A 21 8.90 3.76 -14.79
C LEU A 21 7.88 3.56 -13.66
N GLN A 22 7.87 2.38 -13.03
CA GLN A 22 6.96 2.06 -11.93
C GLN A 22 7.35 2.76 -10.63
N LEU A 23 8.59 3.22 -10.50
CA LEU A 23 9.07 4.01 -9.38
C LEU A 23 8.80 5.51 -9.57
N GLU A 24 8.50 5.96 -10.80
CA GLU A 24 8.22 7.36 -11.06
C GLU A 24 7.02 7.85 -10.25
N ARG A 25 7.22 8.99 -9.56
CA ARG A 25 6.17 9.67 -8.79
C ARG A 25 5.47 8.78 -7.74
N MET A 26 6.09 7.67 -7.35
CA MET A 26 5.58 6.77 -6.32
C MET A 26 5.32 7.50 -4.99
N ASN A 27 6.13 8.53 -4.70
CA ASN A 27 6.00 9.40 -3.54
C ASN A 27 4.70 10.24 -3.50
N VAL A 28 3.92 10.29 -4.59
CA VAL A 28 2.63 10.97 -4.62
C VAL A 28 1.60 10.22 -3.78
N TYR A 29 1.53 8.90 -3.98
CA TYR A 29 0.52 8.03 -3.33
C TYR A 29 1.10 7.20 -2.19
N PHE A 30 2.41 6.96 -2.17
CA PHE A 30 3.07 6.13 -1.17
C PHE A 30 4.17 6.89 -0.43
N ASN A 31 4.43 6.47 0.79
CA ASN A 31 5.63 6.84 1.54
C ASN A 31 6.60 5.67 1.53
N GLU A 32 7.85 5.94 1.21
CA GLU A 32 8.92 4.98 1.44
C GLU A 32 9.20 4.87 2.95
N ALA A 33 9.20 3.65 3.44
CA ALA A 33 9.57 3.24 4.77
C ALA A 33 10.90 2.47 4.71
N SER A 34 11.45 2.13 5.87
CA SER A 34 12.68 1.35 5.97
C SER A 34 12.57 0.02 5.21
N GLY A 35 13.60 -0.30 4.42
CA GLY A 35 13.70 -1.59 3.72
C GLY A 35 12.96 -1.65 2.39
N ASN A 36 12.94 -0.56 1.61
CA ASN A 36 12.27 -0.46 0.30
C ASN A 36 10.77 -0.83 0.35
N ARG A 37 10.13 -0.50 1.48
CA ARG A 37 8.73 -0.78 1.72
C ARG A 37 7.91 0.49 1.52
N TYR A 38 6.84 0.42 0.76
CA TYR A 38 5.98 1.54 0.40
C TYR A 38 4.62 1.44 1.08
N VAL A 39 4.26 2.48 1.82
CA VAL A 39 3.02 2.56 2.61
C VAL A 39 2.09 3.60 2.00
N PRO A 40 0.80 3.31 1.77
CA PRO A 40 -0.15 4.26 1.20
C PRO A 40 -0.31 5.53 2.05
N ARG A 41 -0.38 6.68 1.40
CA ARG A 41 -0.83 7.95 1.98
C ARG A 41 -2.36 8.01 1.97
N ALA A 42 -2.99 7.16 2.77
CA ALA A 42 -4.44 7.03 2.82
C ALA A 42 -4.96 7.06 4.26
N VAL A 43 -6.14 7.64 4.45
CA VAL A 43 -6.91 7.58 5.71
C VAL A 43 -8.20 6.84 5.41
N LEU A 44 -8.43 5.74 6.12
CA LEU A 44 -9.68 4.99 6.05
C LEU A 44 -10.57 5.42 7.22
N VAL A 45 -11.81 5.77 6.90
CA VAL A 45 -12.80 6.20 7.88
C VAL A 45 -14.04 5.35 7.70
N ASP A 46 -14.46 4.67 8.77
CA ASP A 46 -15.72 3.95 8.84
C ASP A 46 -16.36 4.19 10.22
N LEU A 47 -17.69 4.18 10.26
CA LEU A 47 -18.50 4.25 11.47
C LEU A 47 -18.77 2.86 12.07
N GLU A 48 -18.52 1.79 11.30
CA GLU A 48 -18.63 0.41 11.76
C GLU A 48 -17.25 -0.14 12.20
N PRO A 49 -17.11 -0.59 13.47
CA PRO A 49 -15.83 -1.10 13.98
C PRO A 49 -15.29 -2.31 13.20
N GLY A 50 -16.18 -3.14 12.63
CA GLY A 50 -15.82 -4.40 11.99
C GLY A 50 -15.12 -4.27 10.64
N THR A 51 -15.32 -3.16 9.92
CA THR A 51 -14.75 -2.98 8.57
C THR A 51 -13.24 -2.78 8.63
N MET A 52 -12.74 -2.09 9.65
CA MET A 52 -11.30 -1.89 9.82
C MET A 52 -10.58 -3.21 10.11
N ASP A 53 -11.21 -4.12 10.86
CA ASP A 53 -10.67 -5.47 11.09
C ASP A 53 -10.69 -6.31 9.82
N ALA A 54 -11.75 -6.19 8.99
CA ALA A 54 -11.81 -6.84 7.68
C ALA A 54 -10.71 -6.36 6.73
N VAL A 55 -10.38 -5.05 6.75
CA VAL A 55 -9.27 -4.49 5.96
C VAL A 55 -7.92 -5.01 6.47
N ARG A 56 -7.72 -5.09 7.80
CA ARG A 56 -6.50 -5.64 8.41
C ARG A 56 -6.33 -7.15 8.17
N ALA A 57 -7.42 -7.91 8.16
CA ALA A 57 -7.43 -9.33 7.87
C ALA A 57 -7.37 -9.64 6.36
N GLY A 58 -7.65 -8.64 5.53
CA GLY A 58 -7.61 -8.76 4.07
C GLY A 58 -6.19 -8.90 3.52
N PRO A 59 -6.06 -9.31 2.24
CA PRO A 59 -4.76 -9.56 1.61
C PRO A 59 -3.82 -8.35 1.61
N PHE A 60 -4.35 -7.12 1.72
CA PHE A 60 -3.58 -5.87 1.77
C PHE A 60 -3.48 -5.27 3.19
N GLY A 61 -3.90 -6.01 4.21
CA GLY A 61 -3.94 -5.47 5.58
C GLY A 61 -2.57 -5.05 6.11
N LYS A 62 -1.51 -5.74 5.66
CA LYS A 62 -0.12 -5.39 6.01
C LYS A 62 0.38 -4.13 5.30
N LEU A 63 -0.20 -3.77 4.16
CA LEU A 63 0.19 -2.58 3.39
C LEU A 63 -0.05 -1.28 4.18
N PHE A 64 -1.07 -1.26 5.05
CA PHE A 64 -1.41 -0.10 5.87
C PHE A 64 -0.62 -0.09 7.17
N ARG A 65 -0.28 1.11 7.65
CA ARG A 65 0.27 1.29 9.00
C ARG A 65 -0.86 1.14 10.03
N PRO A 66 -0.58 0.56 11.21
CA PRO A 66 -1.55 0.44 12.29
C PRO A 66 -2.17 1.77 12.69
#